data_AF-A0A3R7QVN1-F1
#
_entry.id   AF-A0A3R7QVN1-F1
#
_cell.length_a   1.000
_cell.length_b   1.000
_cell.length_c   1.000
_cell.angle_alpha   90.00
_cell.angle_beta   90.00
_cell.angle_gamma   90.00
#
_symmetry.space_group_name_H-M   'P 1'
#
loop_
_entity.id
_entity.type
_entity.pdbx_description
1 polymer ?
#
loop_
_entity_poly.entity_id
_entity_poly.type
_entity_poly.pdbx_seq_one_letter_code
_entity_poly.pdbx_strand_id
1 'polypeptide(L)'
;MTLSRVENLSFLGSIGAISSPLFRPLPEWFLYSLSSLGCWLPSLVYSAALFRLILSLSLRLLSQDLILSRLPLPLPLPSRALFPGSRYDALPSSQVSLGLPLLLSRSHLSSTTPGAAGEDCLEDSDVEIYLNQVTALHRLAFAELLLAQQLVPADRVTRTFELILRDPMDQLVAEGESLAGQARRSVGRGDHQAVLSVLAMLRHVTSMQPEYDRLLTNCQTSIRSKFAAIISMLQETCVKALEGFVESVKSDGERALPKDGTVHEVTSNALIFTEQLLEYASTLSPMLQRDQSLSAALANLPRGLDQNLLAKALLGAYIKRVLVNLGLALVSRSESYSDTTLRSIFRLNNYHYILKTLQNSELLNLVALVEPQCDKMYNDQIMEQKKLYSQSWSKVLHYLNHEDVPLSVIQAGKLRDKDRQLIKDKFSGFNKEMEEMCRVQRSYSIPDRELCVSLKRDNMEYILPKYQIFYDKYVSVPFTKNAEKYVKYSPADVSTMIDKFFDVAA
;
A
#
# COMPACT_ATOMS: atom_id res chain seq x y z
N MET A 1 -14.27 -32.25 70.37
CA MET A 1 -15.12 -33.43 70.67
C MET A 1 -15.29 -34.16 69.35
N THR A 2 -14.87 -35.41 69.07
CA THR A 2 -14.30 -36.58 69.78
C THR A 2 -13.88 -37.55 68.64
N LEU A 3 -12.62 -38.01 68.55
CA LEU A 3 -12.11 -39.40 68.78
C LEU A 3 -12.97 -40.51 68.11
N SER A 4 -12.48 -41.51 67.34
CA SER A 4 -11.33 -42.45 67.41
C SER A 4 -11.30 -43.26 66.08
N ARG A 5 -10.22 -43.57 65.34
CA ARG A 5 -9.03 -44.46 65.49
C ARG A 5 -9.31 -45.99 65.58
N VAL A 6 -8.43 -46.78 64.91
CA VAL A 6 -8.06 -48.24 65.06
C VAL A 6 -8.76 -49.20 64.06
N GLU A 7 -8.19 -50.22 63.39
CA GLU A 7 -6.84 -50.76 63.05
C GLU A 7 -7.02 -51.85 61.94
N ASN A 8 -6.03 -52.08 61.06
CA ASN A 8 -5.29 -53.36 60.91
C ASN A 8 -4.58 -53.56 59.55
N LEU A 9 -3.28 -53.89 59.64
CA LEU A 9 -2.35 -54.32 58.60
C LEU A 9 -1.94 -55.76 58.91
N SER A 10 -2.16 -56.69 57.99
CA SER A 10 -1.42 -57.94 57.77
C SER A 10 -2.02 -58.55 56.49
N PHE A 11 -1.30 -59.06 55.48
CA PHE A 11 -0.28 -60.08 55.51
C PHE A 11 0.27 -60.15 54.07
N LEU A 12 1.53 -59.76 53.82
CA LEU A 12 2.24 -60.07 52.57
C LEU A 12 3.28 -61.12 52.90
N GLY A 13 3.18 -62.28 52.27
CA GLY A 13 4.20 -63.31 52.34
C GLY A 13 3.69 -64.65 51.85
N SER A 14 4.03 -65.00 50.60
CA SER A 14 4.64 -66.29 50.24
C SER A 14 4.66 -66.50 48.71
N ILE A 15 5.89 -66.66 48.19
CA ILE A 15 6.33 -67.70 47.24
C ILE A 15 5.60 -67.71 45.87
N GLY A 16 6.23 -67.52 44.70
CA GLY A 16 7.55 -67.98 44.29
C GLY A 16 7.40 -69.05 43.19
N ALA A 17 7.98 -68.77 42.02
CA ALA A 17 8.45 -69.72 40.99
C ALA A 17 7.43 -70.58 40.20
N ILE A 18 7.19 -70.21 38.93
CA ILE A 18 7.32 -71.14 37.79
C ILE A 18 8.00 -70.40 36.62
N SER A 19 9.14 -70.92 36.21
CA SER A 19 10.00 -70.50 35.10
C SER A 19 9.70 -71.29 33.82
N SER A 20 9.84 -70.67 32.64
CA SER A 20 10.48 -71.20 31.39
C SER A 20 9.89 -70.54 30.10
N PRO A 21 10.54 -70.59 28.91
CA PRO A 21 11.50 -69.57 28.50
C PRO A 21 11.28 -69.12 27.04
N LEU A 22 10.79 -67.90 26.79
CA LEU A 22 10.80 -67.31 25.44
C LEU A 22 10.67 -65.79 25.45
N PHE A 23 11.39 -65.10 26.34
CA PHE A 23 11.52 -63.64 26.30
C PHE A 23 12.90 -63.23 26.80
N ARG A 24 13.64 -62.47 25.98
CA ARG A 24 14.78 -61.68 26.48
C ARG A 24 14.21 -60.56 27.37
N PRO A 25 14.80 -60.26 28.53
CA PRO A 25 14.36 -59.14 29.35
C PRO A 25 14.68 -57.81 28.65
N LEU A 26 13.70 -56.91 28.62
CA LEU A 26 13.91 -55.50 28.32
C LEU A 26 14.76 -54.87 29.44
N PRO A 27 15.61 -53.88 29.13
CA PRO A 27 16.52 -53.25 30.09
C PRO A 27 15.77 -52.55 31.24
N GLU A 28 16.36 -52.56 32.44
CA GLU A 28 15.76 -52.16 33.73
C GLU A 28 15.22 -50.72 33.81
N TRP A 29 15.56 -49.84 32.86
CA TRP A 29 14.94 -48.50 32.77
C TRP A 29 13.51 -48.52 32.22
N PHE A 30 13.12 -49.58 31.48
CA PHE A 30 11.77 -49.73 30.93
C PHE A 30 10.76 -50.20 31.99
N LEU A 31 11.22 -50.98 32.97
CA LEU A 31 10.37 -51.48 34.08
C LEU A 31 10.16 -50.45 35.20
N TYR A 32 11.06 -49.47 35.35
CA TYR A 32 10.87 -48.33 36.26
C TYR A 32 9.88 -47.28 35.73
N SER A 33 9.69 -47.19 34.40
CA SER A 33 8.71 -46.28 33.80
C SER A 33 7.28 -46.85 33.83
N LEU A 34 7.13 -48.18 33.79
CA LEU A 34 5.82 -48.85 33.81
C LEU A 34 5.24 -49.05 35.22
N SER A 35 6.06 -49.00 36.28
CA SER A 35 5.57 -49.01 37.67
C SER A 35 4.97 -47.68 38.13
N SER A 36 5.12 -46.59 37.36
CA SER A 36 4.48 -45.29 37.62
C SER A 36 3.13 -45.10 36.90
N LEU A 37 2.70 -46.08 36.10
CA LEU A 37 1.47 -46.02 35.29
C LEU A 37 0.50 -47.18 35.59
N GLY A 38 0.74 -47.90 36.69
CA GLY A 38 -0.06 -49.04 37.11
C GLY A 38 -0.91 -48.74 38.35
N CYS A 39 -1.95 -47.91 38.22
CA CYS A 39 -3.19 -48.01 39.00
C CYS A 39 -4.24 -47.06 38.40
N TRP A 40 -5.41 -47.63 38.07
CA TRP A 40 -6.64 -47.01 37.54
C TRP A 40 -6.72 -46.80 36.01
N LEU A 41 -7.17 -47.84 35.31
CA LEU A 41 -8.07 -47.69 34.15
C LEU A 41 -9.49 -47.80 34.71
N PRO A 42 -10.29 -46.73 34.62
CA PRO A 42 -11.15 -46.49 33.45
C PRO A 42 -11.02 -45.03 32.97
N SER A 43 -11.08 -44.60 31.71
CA SER A 43 -11.50 -45.13 30.42
C SER A 43 -11.25 -43.99 29.42
N LEU A 44 -10.46 -44.18 28.35
CA LEU A 44 -10.35 -43.46 27.06
C LEU A 44 -10.55 -41.91 26.90
N VAL A 45 -10.98 -41.14 27.88
CA VAL A 45 -11.33 -39.71 27.76
C VAL A 45 -10.13 -38.80 28.07
N TYR A 46 -9.19 -39.25 28.90
CA TYR A 46 -7.96 -38.50 29.20
C TYR A 46 -6.93 -38.50 28.07
N SER A 47 -6.99 -39.46 27.14
CA SER A 47 -6.14 -39.47 25.94
C SER A 47 -6.48 -38.30 25.02
N ALA A 48 -7.76 -37.94 24.87
CA ALA A 48 -8.17 -36.80 24.04
C ALA A 48 -7.80 -35.44 24.67
N ALA A 49 -7.79 -35.33 26.00
CA ALA A 49 -7.33 -34.12 26.68
C ALA A 49 -5.80 -33.97 26.61
N LEU A 50 -5.06 -35.06 26.77
CA LEU A 50 -3.60 -35.07 26.60
C LEU A 50 -3.23 -34.84 25.13
N PHE A 51 -3.98 -35.36 24.17
CA PHE A 51 -3.81 -35.12 22.74
C PHE A 51 -4.21 -33.69 22.32
N ARG A 52 -5.26 -33.10 22.92
CA ARG A 52 -5.60 -31.67 22.77
C ARG A 52 -4.56 -30.76 23.42
N LEU A 53 -3.97 -31.18 24.54
CA LEU A 53 -2.86 -30.48 25.19
C LEU A 53 -1.59 -30.59 24.34
N ILE A 54 -1.31 -31.76 23.77
CA ILE A 54 -0.18 -32.00 22.85
C ILE A 54 -0.40 -31.22 21.56
N LEU A 55 -1.59 -31.18 20.97
CA LEU A 55 -1.87 -30.41 19.75
C LEU A 55 -1.80 -28.89 20.03
N SER A 56 -2.30 -28.41 21.17
CA SER A 56 -2.19 -26.98 21.55
C SER A 56 -0.79 -26.56 22.00
N LEU A 57 -0.03 -27.42 22.68
CA LEU A 57 1.40 -27.22 22.97
C LEU A 57 2.25 -27.35 21.71
N SER A 58 1.92 -28.27 20.80
CA SER A 58 2.60 -28.40 19.50
C SER A 58 2.35 -27.17 18.65
N LEU A 59 1.12 -26.63 18.64
CA LEU A 59 0.79 -25.37 17.97
C LEU A 59 1.49 -24.15 18.60
N ARG A 60 1.65 -24.12 19.93
CA ARG A 60 2.40 -23.06 20.64
C ARG A 60 3.92 -23.18 20.56
N LEU A 61 4.46 -24.39 20.39
CA LEU A 61 5.89 -24.65 20.21
C LEU A 61 6.30 -24.49 18.73
N LEU A 62 5.43 -24.87 17.79
CA LEU A 62 5.61 -24.60 16.35
C LEU A 62 5.51 -23.11 15.99
N SER A 63 4.87 -22.30 16.84
CA SER A 63 4.86 -20.84 16.69
C SER A 63 6.09 -20.14 17.26
N GLN A 64 6.99 -20.84 17.97
CA GLN A 64 8.20 -20.25 18.56
C GLN A 64 9.51 -20.68 17.89
N ASP A 65 9.55 -21.81 17.17
CA ASP A 65 10.79 -22.30 16.56
C ASP A 65 10.64 -22.50 15.05
N LEU A 66 10.94 -21.46 14.28
CA LEU A 66 11.15 -21.57 12.84
C LEU A 66 12.59 -22.02 12.57
N ILE A 67 12.83 -23.33 12.52
CA ILE A 67 14.00 -23.90 11.82
C ILE A 67 13.53 -24.94 10.81
N LEU A 68 13.70 -24.56 9.55
CA LEU A 68 13.56 -25.35 8.34
C LEU A 68 14.40 -26.62 8.34
N SER A 69 13.96 -27.53 7.46
CA SER A 69 14.72 -28.57 6.77
C SER A 69 14.82 -29.92 7.49
N ARG A 70 14.54 -30.97 6.71
CA ARG A 70 14.64 -32.42 6.99
C ARG A 70 13.36 -33.09 7.51
N LEU A 71 12.40 -33.25 6.61
CA LEU A 71 11.62 -34.48 6.56
C LEU A 71 11.52 -34.95 5.11
N PRO A 72 12.02 -36.16 4.78
CA PRO A 72 11.90 -36.71 3.43
C PRO A 72 10.47 -37.19 3.17
N LEU A 73 10.00 -36.99 1.94
CA LEU A 73 8.80 -37.60 1.34
C LEU A 73 8.88 -39.16 1.35
N PRO A 74 7.74 -39.86 1.21
CA PRO A 74 7.51 -41.18 1.81
C PRO A 74 8.05 -42.36 0.99
N LEU A 75 8.41 -43.45 1.69
CA LEU A 75 8.70 -44.77 1.13
C LEU A 75 7.43 -45.69 1.17
N PRO A 76 7.39 -46.76 0.34
CA PRO A 76 6.18 -47.19 -0.36
C PRO A 76 5.32 -48.20 0.40
N LEU A 77 4.02 -48.23 0.07
CA LEU A 77 3.09 -49.30 0.48
C LEU A 77 3.37 -50.60 -0.29
N PRO A 78 3.15 -51.79 0.33
CA PRO A 78 3.38 -53.07 -0.32
C PRO A 78 2.26 -53.43 -1.31
N SER A 79 2.66 -54.13 -2.37
CA SER A 79 1.85 -54.50 -3.52
C SER A 79 0.87 -55.67 -3.25
N ARG A 80 -0.32 -55.56 -3.87
CA ARG A 80 -0.97 -56.56 -4.77
C ARG A 80 -2.28 -57.24 -4.29
N ALA A 81 -3.41 -56.81 -4.89
CA ALA A 81 -4.49 -57.62 -5.49
C ALA A 81 -5.37 -56.66 -6.37
N LEU A 82 -5.20 -56.57 -7.70
CA LEU A 82 -6.03 -57.19 -8.78
C LEU A 82 -7.54 -56.85 -8.66
N PHE A 83 -8.28 -56.15 -9.54
CA PHE A 83 -8.25 -55.73 -10.98
C PHE A 83 -9.27 -54.54 -11.20
N PRO A 84 -9.70 -54.11 -12.41
CA PRO A 84 -9.00 -53.33 -13.45
C PRO A 84 -9.75 -52.04 -13.89
N GLY A 85 -9.07 -51.06 -14.49
CA GLY A 85 -9.74 -50.07 -15.36
C GLY A 85 -9.09 -48.67 -15.45
N SER A 86 -8.80 -48.26 -16.68
CA SER A 86 -8.44 -46.90 -17.12
C SER A 86 -7.05 -46.34 -16.81
N ARG A 87 -6.15 -46.70 -17.73
CA ARG A 87 -5.11 -45.89 -18.39
C ARG A 87 -5.21 -44.36 -18.13
N TYR A 88 -4.18 -43.79 -17.50
CA TYR A 88 -3.78 -42.40 -17.68
C TYR A 88 -2.28 -42.34 -17.92
N ASP A 89 -1.92 -41.66 -19.00
CA ASP A 89 -0.55 -41.46 -19.48
C ASP A 89 0.26 -40.59 -18.53
N ALA A 90 1.55 -40.93 -18.39
CA ALA A 90 2.54 -40.17 -17.64
C ALA A 90 3.17 -39.08 -18.51
N LEU A 91 3.45 -37.89 -17.95
CA LEU A 91 4.39 -36.87 -18.42
C LEU A 91 4.63 -35.83 -17.29
N PRO A 92 5.73 -35.04 -17.30
CA PRO A 92 6.90 -35.27 -16.47
C PRO A 92 7.16 -34.22 -15.38
N SER A 93 8.03 -34.59 -14.44
CA SER A 93 8.57 -33.78 -13.35
C SER A 93 9.29 -32.51 -13.85
N SER A 94 8.78 -31.34 -13.48
CA SER A 94 9.54 -30.09 -13.49
C SER A 94 9.49 -29.47 -12.09
N GLN A 95 10.68 -29.19 -11.55
CA GLN A 95 10.87 -28.52 -10.28
C GLN A 95 10.29 -27.11 -10.34
N VAL A 96 9.33 -26.80 -9.47
CA VAL A 96 8.95 -25.42 -9.14
C VAL A 96 9.54 -25.11 -7.77
N SER A 97 10.72 -24.48 -7.79
CA SER A 97 11.28 -23.80 -6.63
C SER A 97 10.39 -22.59 -6.33
N LEU A 98 9.52 -22.71 -5.32
CA LEU A 98 8.81 -21.57 -4.73
C LEU A 98 9.81 -20.78 -3.88
N GLY A 99 10.60 -19.94 -4.54
CA GLY A 99 11.31 -18.86 -3.87
C GLY A 99 10.29 -17.82 -3.41
N LEU A 100 10.01 -17.77 -2.10
CA LEU A 100 9.48 -16.57 -1.48
C LEU A 100 10.62 -15.54 -1.38
N PRO A 101 10.50 -14.35 -1.99
CA PRO A 101 11.32 -13.22 -1.55
C PRO A 101 10.75 -12.72 -0.22
N LEU A 102 11.54 -12.89 0.84
CA LEU A 102 11.44 -12.15 2.10
C LEU A 102 11.52 -10.64 1.82
N LEU A 103 10.41 -9.91 1.89
CA LEU A 103 10.42 -8.44 2.02
C LEU A 103 9.13 -7.94 2.71
N LEU A 104 9.06 -8.13 4.03
CA LEU A 104 8.38 -7.18 4.91
C LEU A 104 9.48 -6.42 5.66
N SER A 105 10.06 -5.42 5.00
CA SER A 105 10.89 -4.43 5.66
C SER A 105 10.28 -3.07 5.36
N ARG A 106 9.45 -2.59 6.29
CA ARG A 106 8.93 -1.22 6.30
C ARG A 106 10.13 -0.26 6.40
N SER A 107 10.34 0.57 5.38
CA SER A 107 11.14 1.78 5.55
C SER A 107 10.31 2.77 6.38
N HIS A 108 10.70 2.95 7.65
CA HIS A 108 10.14 3.93 8.57
C HIS A 108 10.24 5.35 8.00
N LEU A 109 9.10 5.95 7.69
CA LEU A 109 8.90 7.41 7.66
C LEU A 109 7.53 7.72 8.27
N SER A 110 7.42 7.57 9.59
CA SER A 110 6.39 8.22 10.38
C SER A 110 7.05 9.24 11.32
N SER A 111 6.78 10.52 11.06
CA SER A 111 7.05 11.58 12.02
C SER A 111 6.17 11.33 13.25
N THR A 112 6.84 11.05 14.37
CA THR A 112 6.23 10.66 15.63
C THR A 112 5.74 11.89 16.39
N THR A 113 4.44 11.98 16.66
CA THR A 113 3.90 12.64 17.86
C THR A 113 3.62 11.57 18.91
N PRO A 114 4.12 11.70 20.15
CA PRO A 114 3.91 10.69 21.18
C PRO A 114 2.57 10.93 21.87
N GLY A 115 1.58 10.09 21.58
CA GLY A 115 0.29 10.12 22.27
C GLY A 115 -0.54 8.86 22.02
N ALA A 116 -0.51 7.95 22.99
CA ALA A 116 -1.44 6.81 23.16
C ALA A 116 -1.46 5.75 22.04
N ALA A 117 -0.33 5.09 21.78
CA ALA A 117 -0.30 3.80 21.10
C ALA A 117 -0.26 2.68 22.15
N GLY A 118 -1.37 1.96 22.32
CA GLY A 118 -1.46 0.79 23.19
C GLY A 118 -2.73 0.00 22.91
N GLU A 119 -2.54 -1.27 22.52
CA GLU A 119 -3.53 -2.38 22.40
C GLU A 119 -4.39 -2.54 21.14
N ASP A 120 -4.37 -1.61 20.18
CA ASP A 120 -5.47 -1.59 19.18
C ASP A 120 -5.01 -1.29 17.74
N CYS A 121 -3.73 -1.50 17.44
CA CYS A 121 -3.15 -1.36 16.10
C CYS A 121 -2.77 -2.74 15.55
N LEU A 122 -3.01 -2.95 14.26
CA LEU A 122 -2.79 -4.24 13.61
C LEU A 122 -1.30 -4.42 13.34
N GLU A 123 -0.67 -5.37 14.03
CA GLU A 123 0.76 -5.64 13.93
C GLU A 123 1.07 -6.61 12.79
N ASP A 124 2.21 -6.42 12.10
CA ASP A 124 2.64 -7.29 11.00
C ASP A 124 2.91 -8.73 11.50
N SER A 125 3.34 -8.88 12.76
CA SER A 125 3.52 -10.16 13.47
C SER A 125 2.21 -10.94 13.58
N ASP A 126 1.10 -10.28 13.95
CA ASP A 126 -0.19 -10.94 14.12
C ASP A 126 -0.73 -11.46 12.78
N VAL A 127 -0.51 -10.70 11.70
CA VAL A 127 -0.83 -11.13 10.33
C VAL A 127 -0.02 -12.37 9.97
N GLU A 128 1.29 -12.35 10.18
CA GLU A 128 2.17 -13.48 9.87
C GLU A 128 1.79 -14.74 10.66
N ILE A 129 1.49 -14.59 11.95
CA ILE A 129 0.97 -15.67 12.80
C ILE A 129 -0.30 -16.24 12.18
N TYR A 130 -1.25 -15.40 11.78
CA TYR A 130 -2.49 -15.85 11.15
C TYR A 130 -2.26 -16.58 9.81
N LEU A 131 -1.35 -16.09 8.96
CA LEU A 131 -1.00 -16.78 7.71
C LEU A 131 -0.46 -18.19 7.99
N ASN A 132 0.42 -18.30 8.99
CA ASN A 132 0.98 -19.57 9.43
C ASN A 132 -0.08 -20.50 10.02
N GLN A 133 -1.04 -19.97 10.79
CA GLN A 133 -2.16 -20.74 11.35
C GLN A 133 -3.05 -21.33 10.25
N VAL A 134 -3.37 -20.58 9.20
CA VAL A 134 -4.15 -21.07 8.04
C VAL A 134 -3.45 -22.28 7.41
N THR A 135 -2.14 -22.18 7.15
CA THR A 135 -1.39 -23.29 6.53
C THR A 135 -1.20 -24.47 7.48
N ALA A 136 -0.91 -24.20 8.75
CA ALA A 136 -0.70 -25.24 9.77
C ALA A 136 -1.98 -26.03 10.02
N LEU A 137 -3.13 -25.37 10.14
CA LEU A 137 -4.41 -26.03 10.35
C LEU A 137 -4.73 -26.98 9.19
N HIS A 138 -4.53 -26.55 7.94
CA HIS A 138 -4.72 -27.42 6.78
C HIS A 138 -3.87 -28.70 6.86
N ARG A 139 -2.57 -28.55 7.14
CA ARG A 139 -1.63 -29.68 7.19
C ARG A 139 -1.96 -30.66 8.30
N LEU A 140 -2.27 -30.15 9.49
CA LEU A 140 -2.66 -30.97 10.63
C LEU A 140 -4.00 -31.67 10.38
N ALA A 141 -4.99 -30.95 9.85
CA ALA A 141 -6.29 -31.55 9.54
C ALA A 141 -6.18 -32.63 8.45
N PHE A 142 -5.31 -32.45 7.45
CA PHE A 142 -5.03 -33.50 6.47
C PHE A 142 -4.43 -34.75 7.12
N ALA A 143 -3.47 -34.60 8.05
CA ALA A 143 -2.90 -35.73 8.79
C ALA A 143 -3.95 -36.43 9.66
N GLU A 144 -4.81 -35.68 10.36
CA GLU A 144 -5.91 -36.22 11.16
C GLU A 144 -6.91 -37.02 10.31
N LEU A 145 -7.22 -36.56 9.09
CA LEU A 145 -8.08 -37.31 8.18
C LEU A 145 -7.47 -38.66 7.79
N LEU A 146 -6.16 -38.70 7.49
CA LEU A 146 -5.46 -39.95 7.15
C LEU A 146 -5.41 -40.91 8.35
N LEU A 147 -5.18 -40.41 9.56
CA LEU A 147 -5.21 -41.21 10.77
C LEU A 147 -6.61 -41.75 11.07
N ALA A 148 -7.65 -40.91 10.92
CA ALA A 148 -9.03 -41.32 11.10
C ALA A 148 -9.42 -42.44 10.13
N GLN A 149 -8.96 -42.40 8.87
CA GLN A 149 -9.18 -43.47 7.89
C GLN A 149 -8.55 -44.82 8.28
N GLN A 150 -7.47 -44.80 9.08
CA GLN A 150 -6.78 -46.02 9.52
C GLN A 150 -7.33 -46.58 10.83
N LEU A 151 -7.81 -45.71 11.72
CA LEU A 151 -8.15 -46.06 13.11
C LEU A 151 -9.66 -46.18 13.37
N VAL A 152 -10.49 -45.51 12.57
CA VAL A 152 -11.93 -45.40 12.78
C VAL A 152 -12.67 -46.25 11.74
N PRO A 153 -13.78 -46.94 12.10
CA PRO A 153 -14.64 -47.61 11.14
C PRO A 153 -15.07 -46.67 10.00
N ALA A 154 -15.06 -47.18 8.76
CA ALA A 154 -15.27 -46.38 7.55
C ALA A 154 -16.57 -45.56 7.55
N ASP A 155 -17.63 -46.06 8.21
CA ASP A 155 -18.92 -45.39 8.36
C ASP A 155 -18.88 -44.16 9.29
N ARG A 156 -17.84 -44.02 10.13
CA ARG A 156 -17.72 -42.98 11.16
C ARG A 156 -16.54 -42.03 10.95
N VAL A 157 -15.69 -42.26 9.96
CA VAL A 157 -14.49 -41.44 9.69
C VAL A 157 -14.86 -39.97 9.52
N THR A 158 -15.79 -39.65 8.60
CA THR A 158 -16.20 -38.28 8.31
C THR A 158 -16.74 -37.57 9.55
N ARG A 159 -17.64 -38.21 10.29
CA ARG A 159 -18.22 -37.63 11.51
C ARG A 159 -17.17 -37.38 12.59
N THR A 160 -16.19 -38.28 12.72
CA THR A 160 -15.11 -38.14 13.70
C THR A 160 -14.18 -37.00 13.31
N PHE A 161 -13.82 -36.91 12.02
CA PHE A 161 -13.02 -35.83 11.47
C PHE A 161 -13.70 -34.46 11.66
N GLU A 162 -15.00 -34.35 11.41
CA GLU A 162 -15.78 -33.12 11.63
C GLU A 162 -15.75 -32.65 13.09
N LEU A 163 -15.82 -33.58 14.05
CA LEU A 163 -15.76 -33.26 15.48
C LEU A 163 -14.38 -32.75 15.91
N ILE A 164 -13.31 -33.30 15.31
CA ILE A 164 -11.94 -32.83 15.54
C ILE A 164 -11.74 -31.43 14.96
N LEU A 165 -12.29 -31.19 13.76
CA LEU A 165 -12.05 -29.97 13.00
C LEU A 165 -12.92 -28.78 13.44
N ARG A 166 -14.03 -29.02 14.16
CA ARG A 166 -14.98 -27.97 14.55
C ARG A 166 -14.31 -26.82 15.32
N ASP A 167 -13.71 -27.12 16.48
CA ASP A 167 -13.13 -26.12 17.37
C ASP A 167 -11.98 -25.34 16.71
N PRO A 168 -11.00 -25.99 16.02
CA PRO A 168 -9.93 -25.27 15.33
C PRO A 168 -10.40 -24.37 14.18
N MET A 169 -11.43 -24.78 13.43
CA MET A 169 -12.00 -23.94 12.38
C MET A 169 -12.76 -22.74 12.97
N ASP A 170 -13.47 -22.91 14.08
CA ASP A 170 -14.12 -21.79 14.78
C ASP A 170 -13.09 -20.78 15.29
N GLN A 171 -11.98 -21.27 15.85
CA GLN A 171 -10.87 -20.41 16.28
C GLN A 171 -10.25 -19.65 15.11
N LEU A 172 -9.99 -20.32 13.97
CA LEU A 172 -9.44 -19.66 12.79
C LEU A 172 -10.36 -18.55 12.27
N VAL A 173 -11.67 -18.79 12.24
CA VAL A 173 -12.66 -17.77 11.84
C VAL A 173 -12.62 -16.59 12.80
N ALA A 174 -12.66 -16.84 14.11
CA ALA A 174 -12.66 -15.79 15.13
C ALA A 174 -11.39 -14.92 15.10
N GLU A 175 -10.23 -15.53 14.88
CA GLU A 175 -8.95 -14.80 14.73
C GLU A 175 -8.95 -13.93 13.46
N GLY A 176 -9.42 -14.48 12.33
CA GLY A 176 -9.57 -13.72 11.09
C GLY A 176 -10.54 -12.55 11.21
N GLU A 177 -11.67 -12.73 11.90
CA GLU A 177 -12.64 -11.66 12.19
C GLU A 177 -12.05 -10.58 13.10
N SER A 178 -11.26 -10.97 14.11
CA SER A 178 -10.58 -10.04 15.00
C SER A 178 -9.62 -9.14 14.24
N LEU A 179 -8.75 -9.72 13.41
CA LEU A 179 -7.77 -8.97 12.61
C LEU A 179 -8.45 -8.08 11.57
N ALA A 180 -9.46 -8.57 10.85
CA ALA A 180 -10.24 -7.75 9.94
C ALA A 180 -10.97 -6.60 10.68
N GLY A 181 -11.43 -6.86 11.91
CA GLY A 181 -12.02 -5.87 12.79
C GLY A 181 -11.03 -4.77 13.21
N GLN A 182 -9.81 -5.14 13.58
CA GLN A 182 -8.72 -4.19 13.88
C GLN A 182 -8.37 -3.36 12.64
N ALA A 183 -8.20 -3.99 11.47
CA ALA A 183 -7.93 -3.29 10.22
C ALA A 183 -9.02 -2.26 9.89
N ARG A 184 -10.30 -2.65 10.06
CA ARG A 184 -11.45 -1.78 9.84
C ARG A 184 -11.45 -0.57 10.77
N ARG A 185 -11.05 -0.75 12.04
CA ARG A 185 -10.90 0.36 13.00
C ARG A 185 -9.76 1.30 12.58
N SER A 186 -8.62 0.77 12.15
CA SER A 186 -7.50 1.58 11.66
C SER A 186 -7.86 2.39 10.43
N VAL A 187 -8.53 1.77 9.45
CA VAL A 187 -9.05 2.46 8.26
C VAL A 187 -10.04 3.56 8.65
N GLY A 188 -10.92 3.30 9.63
CA GLY A 188 -11.84 4.31 10.17
C GLY A 188 -11.16 5.48 10.88
N ARG A 189 -9.92 5.31 11.37
CA ARG A 189 -9.08 6.37 11.95
C ARG A 189 -8.26 7.12 10.88
N GLY A 190 -8.35 6.74 9.61
CA GLY A 190 -7.59 7.33 8.50
C GLY A 190 -6.26 6.61 8.18
N ASP A 191 -5.94 5.51 8.86
CA ASP A 191 -4.81 4.65 8.48
C ASP A 191 -5.26 3.63 7.42
N HIS A 192 -5.26 4.09 6.17
CA HIS A 192 -5.65 3.28 5.03
C HIS A 192 -4.61 2.22 4.66
N GLN A 193 -3.37 2.30 5.17
CA GLN A 193 -2.35 1.27 4.90
C GLN A 193 -2.70 -0.07 5.55
N ALA A 194 -3.50 -0.07 6.62
CA ALA A 194 -3.99 -1.30 7.26
C ALA A 194 -4.74 -2.25 6.30
N VAL A 195 -5.28 -1.74 5.17
CA VAL A 195 -5.91 -2.59 4.14
C VAL A 195 -4.92 -3.54 3.47
N LEU A 196 -3.63 -3.17 3.39
CA LEU A 196 -2.60 -4.01 2.77
C LEU A 196 -2.41 -5.31 3.55
N SER A 197 -2.51 -5.25 4.88
CA SER A 197 -2.50 -6.43 5.75
C SER A 197 -3.69 -7.36 5.47
N VAL A 198 -4.89 -6.80 5.29
CA VAL A 198 -6.09 -7.57 4.93
C VAL A 198 -5.94 -8.18 3.53
N LEU A 199 -5.33 -7.46 2.58
CA LEU A 199 -5.03 -7.96 1.24
C LEU A 199 -4.02 -9.11 1.27
N ALA A 200 -2.99 -9.03 2.12
CA ALA A 200 -2.04 -10.12 2.34
C ALA A 200 -2.73 -11.38 2.90
N MET A 201 -3.59 -11.22 3.92
CA MET A 201 -4.43 -12.31 4.46
C MET A 201 -5.32 -12.90 3.37
N LEU A 202 -6.03 -12.06 2.64
CA LEU A 202 -6.95 -12.51 1.59
C LEU A 202 -6.23 -13.27 0.48
N ARG A 203 -5.07 -12.77 0.02
CA ARG A 203 -4.24 -13.45 -0.99
C ARG A 203 -3.87 -14.86 -0.53
N HIS A 204 -3.42 -15.00 0.72
CA HIS A 204 -3.04 -16.30 1.28
C HIS A 204 -4.22 -17.25 1.45
N VAL A 205 -5.32 -16.79 2.06
CA VAL A 205 -6.51 -17.60 2.29
C VAL A 205 -7.13 -18.06 0.96
N THR A 206 -7.19 -17.18 -0.05
CA THR A 206 -7.66 -17.56 -1.40
C THR A 206 -6.70 -18.56 -2.07
N SER A 207 -5.39 -18.44 -1.87
CA SER A 207 -4.42 -19.42 -2.41
C SER A 207 -4.59 -20.82 -1.82
N MET A 208 -5.02 -20.91 -0.54
CA MET A 208 -5.25 -22.16 0.19
C MET A 208 -6.67 -22.73 -0.02
N GLN A 209 -7.57 -21.99 -0.67
CA GLN A 209 -8.95 -22.42 -0.88
C GLN A 209 -9.10 -23.80 -1.55
N PRO A 210 -8.39 -24.14 -2.65
CA PRO A 210 -8.56 -25.44 -3.29
C PRO A 210 -8.06 -26.60 -2.41
N GLU A 211 -7.06 -26.38 -1.56
CA GLU A 211 -6.58 -27.34 -0.56
C GLU A 211 -7.64 -27.62 0.51
N TYR A 212 -8.31 -26.58 1.00
CA TYR A 212 -9.43 -26.71 1.93
C TYR A 212 -10.67 -27.33 1.29
N ASP A 213 -11.03 -26.96 0.06
CA ASP A 213 -12.17 -27.54 -0.65
C ASP A 213 -12.02 -29.06 -0.83
N ARG A 214 -10.81 -29.53 -1.17
CA ARG A 214 -10.48 -30.96 -1.24
C ARG A 214 -10.57 -31.65 0.11
N LEU A 215 -10.01 -31.04 1.16
CA LEU A 215 -10.02 -31.59 2.52
C LEU A 215 -11.45 -31.73 3.07
N LEU A 216 -12.31 -30.75 2.80
CA LEU A 216 -13.65 -30.65 3.38
C LEU A 216 -14.75 -31.21 2.47
N THR A 217 -14.41 -31.85 1.34
CA THR A 217 -15.39 -32.30 0.32
C THR A 217 -16.52 -33.15 0.92
N ASN A 218 -16.19 -34.05 1.84
CA ASN A 218 -17.14 -34.98 2.47
C ASN A 218 -17.78 -34.44 3.75
N CYS A 219 -17.37 -33.25 4.22
CA CYS A 219 -17.86 -32.67 5.46
C CYS A 219 -19.20 -31.95 5.28
N GLN A 220 -19.91 -31.76 6.39
CA GLN A 220 -21.11 -30.93 6.47
C GLN A 220 -20.88 -29.52 5.94
N THR A 221 -21.91 -28.98 5.28
CA THR A 221 -21.92 -27.62 4.73
C THR A 221 -21.56 -26.56 5.77
N SER A 222 -21.95 -26.75 7.03
CA SER A 222 -21.65 -25.83 8.15
C SER A 222 -20.17 -25.65 8.43
N ILE A 223 -19.33 -26.65 8.15
CA ILE A 223 -17.87 -26.58 8.30
C ILE A 223 -17.25 -26.06 7.00
N ARG A 224 -17.73 -26.56 5.85
CA ARG A 224 -17.26 -26.13 4.53
C ARG A 224 -17.44 -24.62 4.30
N SER A 225 -18.57 -24.06 4.76
CA SER A 225 -18.88 -22.64 4.57
C SER A 225 -17.99 -21.71 5.41
N LYS A 226 -17.34 -22.20 6.47
CA LYS A 226 -16.51 -21.35 7.36
C LYS A 226 -15.32 -20.74 6.63
N PHE A 227 -14.61 -21.53 5.81
CA PHE A 227 -13.46 -21.05 5.06
C PHE A 227 -13.87 -20.03 3.98
N ALA A 228 -14.97 -20.31 3.27
CA ALA A 228 -15.55 -19.37 2.31
C ALA A 228 -16.07 -18.08 2.97
N ALA A 229 -16.57 -18.16 4.20
CA ALA A 229 -17.01 -17.00 4.99
C ALA A 229 -15.84 -16.08 5.34
N ILE A 230 -14.67 -16.62 5.70
CA ILE A 230 -13.45 -15.81 5.93
C ILE A 230 -13.10 -15.02 4.67
N ILE A 231 -13.07 -15.67 3.51
CA ILE A 231 -12.76 -15.01 2.23
C ILE A 231 -13.75 -13.88 1.96
N SER A 232 -15.05 -14.15 2.14
CA SER A 232 -16.10 -13.15 1.91
C SER A 232 -15.97 -11.95 2.85
N MET A 233 -15.70 -12.20 4.14
CA MET A 233 -15.50 -11.18 5.17
C MET A 233 -14.26 -10.31 4.89
N LEU A 234 -13.14 -10.92 4.49
CA LEU A 234 -11.93 -10.18 4.11
C LEU A 234 -12.16 -9.35 2.84
N GLN A 235 -12.85 -9.91 1.84
CA GLN A 235 -13.23 -9.19 0.62
C GLN A 235 -14.08 -7.95 0.92
N GLU A 236 -15.12 -8.10 1.73
CA GLU A 236 -15.98 -6.98 2.14
C GLU A 236 -15.21 -5.90 2.90
N THR A 237 -14.27 -6.30 3.75
CA THR A 237 -13.41 -5.37 4.50
C THR A 237 -12.48 -4.60 3.56
N CYS A 238 -11.88 -5.26 2.56
CA CYS A 238 -11.09 -4.62 1.53
C CYS A 238 -11.90 -3.64 0.68
N VAL A 239 -13.09 -4.03 0.21
CA VAL A 239 -13.95 -3.15 -0.61
C VAL A 239 -14.29 -1.88 0.15
N LYS A 240 -14.78 -2.00 1.39
CA LYS A 240 -15.11 -0.84 2.23
C LYS A 240 -13.89 0.04 2.49
N ALA A 241 -12.72 -0.54 2.69
CA ALA A 241 -11.49 0.22 2.91
C ALA A 241 -11.03 0.96 1.64
N LEU A 242 -11.15 0.35 0.47
CA LEU A 242 -10.82 0.98 -0.82
C LEU A 242 -11.80 2.10 -1.18
N GLU A 243 -13.07 1.95 -0.84
CA GLU A 243 -14.10 3.00 -0.98
C GLU A 243 -13.83 4.15 -0.01
N GLY A 244 -13.63 3.84 1.27
CA GLY A 244 -13.29 4.83 2.30
C GLY A 244 -12.00 5.58 2.00
N PHE A 245 -11.01 4.93 1.37
CA PHE A 245 -9.80 5.61 0.91
C PHE A 245 -10.12 6.65 -0.19
N VAL A 246 -10.93 6.31 -1.18
CA VAL A 246 -11.34 7.27 -2.23
C VAL A 246 -12.07 8.45 -1.62
N GLU A 247 -12.94 8.22 -0.63
CA GLU A 247 -13.61 9.29 0.12
C GLU A 247 -12.63 10.14 0.93
N SER A 248 -11.64 9.51 1.58
CA SER A 248 -10.59 10.22 2.32
C SER A 248 -9.81 11.16 1.41
N VAL A 249 -9.47 10.76 0.19
CA VAL A 249 -8.74 11.64 -0.76
C VAL A 249 -9.56 12.88 -1.10
N LYS A 250 -10.89 12.75 -1.22
CA LYS A 250 -11.80 13.88 -1.44
C LYS A 250 -11.95 14.77 -0.21
N SER A 251 -12.08 14.14 0.96
CA SER A 251 -12.52 14.77 2.21
C SER A 251 -11.39 15.11 3.19
N ASP A 252 -10.13 14.72 2.91
CA ASP A 252 -9.00 14.88 3.82
C ASP A 252 -9.02 16.33 4.32
N GLY A 253 -9.23 16.45 5.63
CA GLY A 253 -9.93 17.56 6.29
C GLY A 253 -9.17 18.88 6.23
N GLU A 254 -9.40 19.74 7.23
CA GLU A 254 -8.76 21.06 7.38
C GLU A 254 -7.24 21.00 7.64
N ARG A 255 -6.49 20.07 7.00
CA ARG A 255 -5.02 20.15 6.98
C ARG A 255 -4.64 21.43 6.27
N ALA A 256 -3.80 22.23 6.93
CA ALA A 256 -3.40 23.52 6.43
C ALA A 256 -2.64 23.37 5.11
N LEU A 257 -3.05 24.15 4.10
CA LEU A 257 -2.36 24.20 2.82
C LEU A 257 -0.94 24.76 2.99
N PRO A 258 0.06 24.22 2.26
CA PRO A 258 1.41 24.73 2.32
C PRO A 258 1.49 26.19 1.88
N LYS A 259 2.02 27.07 2.72
CA LYS A 259 2.06 28.52 2.43
C LYS A 259 2.91 28.88 1.21
N ASP A 260 3.83 28.00 0.84
CA ASP A 260 4.79 28.14 -0.26
C ASP A 260 4.33 27.46 -1.57
N GLY A 261 3.18 26.78 -1.55
CA GLY A 261 2.63 26.09 -2.71
C GLY A 261 3.36 24.79 -3.07
N THR A 262 4.11 24.18 -2.15
CA THR A 262 4.74 22.87 -2.40
C THR A 262 3.71 21.73 -2.60
N VAL A 263 4.19 20.52 -2.91
CA VAL A 263 3.37 19.31 -3.08
C VAL A 263 2.62 19.01 -1.78
N HIS A 264 1.32 18.74 -1.89
CA HIS A 264 0.49 18.41 -0.74
C HIS A 264 0.70 16.96 -0.31
N GLU A 265 0.67 16.68 0.99
CA GLU A 265 0.87 15.33 1.55
C GLU A 265 -0.12 14.30 0.98
N VAL A 266 -1.40 14.67 0.86
CA VAL A 266 -2.45 13.85 0.21
C VAL A 266 -2.05 13.33 -1.17
N THR A 267 -1.27 14.10 -1.94
CA THR A 267 -0.80 13.69 -3.26
C THR A 267 0.23 12.58 -3.13
N SER A 268 1.20 12.73 -2.24
CA SER A 268 2.23 11.72 -2.00
C SER A 268 1.63 10.44 -1.40
N ASN A 269 0.83 10.57 -0.35
CA ASN A 269 0.15 9.44 0.30
C ASN A 269 -0.75 8.68 -0.68
N ALA A 270 -1.46 9.39 -1.55
CA ALA A 270 -2.32 8.75 -2.53
C ALA A 270 -1.53 7.91 -3.54
N LEU A 271 -0.42 8.44 -4.05
CA LEU A 271 0.39 7.75 -5.03
C LEU A 271 1.12 6.55 -4.42
N ILE A 272 1.73 6.70 -3.24
CA ILE A 272 2.37 5.60 -2.50
C ILE A 272 1.38 4.45 -2.30
N PHE A 273 0.16 4.76 -1.85
CA PHE A 273 -0.87 3.75 -1.68
C PHE A 273 -1.22 3.05 -3.00
N THR A 274 -1.41 3.79 -4.10
CA THR A 274 -1.71 3.18 -5.40
C THR A 274 -0.58 2.32 -5.94
N GLU A 275 0.69 2.68 -5.70
CA GLU A 275 1.85 1.85 -6.06
C GLU A 275 1.86 0.53 -5.28
N GLN A 276 1.54 0.56 -3.99
CA GLN A 276 1.45 -0.65 -3.16
C GLN A 276 0.33 -1.59 -3.61
N LEU A 277 -0.73 -1.09 -4.25
CA LEU A 277 -1.80 -1.95 -4.79
C LEU A 277 -1.38 -2.75 -6.03
N LEU A 278 -0.28 -2.39 -6.71
CA LEU A 278 0.19 -3.06 -7.92
C LEU A 278 0.41 -4.56 -7.72
N GLU A 279 0.95 -4.96 -6.57
CA GLU A 279 1.24 -6.37 -6.26
C GLU A 279 -0.03 -7.19 -5.97
N TYR A 280 -1.17 -6.54 -5.74
CA TYR A 280 -2.44 -7.18 -5.40
C TYR A 280 -3.45 -7.19 -6.55
N ALA A 281 -3.06 -6.85 -7.79
CA ALA A 281 -3.98 -6.76 -8.92
C ALA A 281 -4.88 -8.00 -9.08
N SER A 282 -4.30 -9.21 -9.02
CA SER A 282 -5.04 -10.47 -9.14
C SER A 282 -5.95 -10.74 -7.93
N THR A 283 -5.50 -10.40 -6.72
CA THR A 283 -6.28 -10.52 -5.49
C THR A 283 -7.47 -9.55 -5.49
N LEU A 284 -7.27 -8.34 -6.00
CA LEU A 284 -8.28 -7.27 -6.07
C LEU A 284 -9.32 -7.51 -7.18
N SER A 285 -8.93 -8.16 -8.27
CA SER A 285 -9.78 -8.34 -9.46
C SER A 285 -11.20 -8.83 -9.16
N PRO A 286 -11.44 -9.89 -8.35
CA PRO A 286 -12.79 -10.39 -8.09
C PRO A 286 -13.66 -9.40 -7.32
N MET A 287 -13.05 -8.54 -6.50
CA MET A 287 -13.75 -7.50 -5.74
C MET A 287 -14.07 -6.31 -6.63
N LEU A 288 -13.09 -5.80 -7.39
CA LEU A 288 -13.26 -4.66 -8.28
C LEU A 288 -14.25 -4.96 -9.42
N GLN A 289 -14.33 -6.20 -9.88
CA GLN A 289 -15.30 -6.61 -10.91
C GLN A 289 -16.76 -6.49 -10.44
N ARG A 290 -17.03 -6.53 -9.13
CA ARG A 290 -18.39 -6.33 -8.58
C ARG A 290 -18.81 -4.86 -8.62
N ASP A 291 -17.86 -3.94 -8.73
CA ASP A 291 -18.13 -2.52 -8.90
C ASP A 291 -18.56 -2.25 -10.36
N GLN A 292 -19.84 -1.88 -10.53
CA GLN A 292 -20.42 -1.60 -11.83
C GLN A 292 -19.76 -0.38 -12.50
N SER A 293 -19.29 0.60 -11.72
CA SER A 293 -18.65 1.80 -12.25
C SER A 293 -17.29 1.49 -12.86
N LEU A 294 -16.51 0.62 -12.22
CA LEU A 294 -15.22 0.17 -12.74
C LEU A 294 -15.41 -0.73 -13.95
N SER A 295 -16.38 -1.64 -13.89
CA SER A 295 -16.73 -2.50 -15.03
C SER A 295 -17.19 -1.72 -16.26
N ALA A 296 -17.95 -0.64 -16.06
CA ALA A 296 -18.36 0.26 -17.14
C ALA A 296 -17.17 1.00 -17.78
N ALA A 297 -16.15 1.36 -16.99
CA ALA A 297 -14.93 1.98 -17.51
C ALA A 297 -14.14 1.06 -18.46
N LEU A 298 -14.36 -0.26 -18.38
CA LEU A 298 -13.73 -1.26 -19.25
C LEU A 298 -14.51 -1.53 -20.55
N ALA A 299 -15.63 -0.86 -20.80
CA ALA A 299 -16.49 -1.13 -21.95
C ALA A 299 -15.80 -0.99 -23.32
N ASN A 300 -14.72 -0.20 -23.38
CA ASN A 300 -13.93 0.02 -24.59
C ASN A 300 -12.86 -1.06 -24.84
N LEU A 301 -12.64 -1.98 -23.90
CA LEU A 301 -11.67 -3.05 -24.06
C LEU A 301 -12.26 -4.25 -24.83
N PRO A 302 -11.43 -5.01 -25.56
CA PRO A 302 -11.87 -6.21 -26.27
C PRO A 302 -12.56 -7.21 -25.34
N ARG A 303 -13.61 -7.88 -25.83
CA ARG A 303 -14.26 -8.98 -25.09
C ARG A 303 -13.35 -10.21 -25.12
N GLY A 304 -13.24 -10.91 -23.99
CA GLY A 304 -12.40 -12.13 -23.86
C GLY A 304 -10.95 -11.85 -23.49
N LEU A 305 -10.69 -10.80 -22.70
CA LEU A 305 -9.36 -10.51 -22.17
C LEU A 305 -8.84 -11.68 -21.33
N ASP A 306 -7.51 -11.86 -21.37
CA ASP A 306 -6.79 -12.68 -20.41
C ASP A 306 -7.09 -12.22 -18.97
N GLN A 307 -7.16 -13.16 -18.03
CA GLN A 307 -7.56 -12.87 -16.65
C GLN A 307 -6.58 -11.90 -15.95
N ASN A 308 -5.28 -11.98 -16.26
CA ASN A 308 -4.27 -11.07 -15.72
C ASN A 308 -4.45 -9.65 -16.31
N LEU A 309 -4.73 -9.56 -17.61
CA LEU A 309 -4.99 -8.27 -18.24
C LEU A 309 -6.29 -7.63 -17.72
N LEU A 310 -7.33 -8.42 -17.47
CA LEU A 310 -8.57 -7.96 -16.84
C LEU A 310 -8.30 -7.43 -15.42
N ALA A 311 -7.53 -8.16 -14.61
CA ALA A 311 -7.15 -7.73 -13.27
C ALA A 311 -6.40 -6.40 -13.27
N LYS A 312 -5.43 -6.26 -14.18
CA LYS A 312 -4.67 -5.02 -14.41
C LYS A 312 -5.58 -3.87 -14.87
N ALA A 313 -6.52 -4.12 -15.77
CA ALA A 313 -7.44 -3.10 -16.26
C ALA A 313 -8.42 -2.62 -15.16
N LEU A 314 -8.95 -3.54 -14.35
CA LEU A 314 -9.79 -3.20 -13.19
C LEU A 314 -9.03 -2.36 -12.16
N LEU A 315 -7.78 -2.74 -11.86
CA LEU A 315 -6.92 -1.94 -11.00
C LEU A 315 -6.63 -0.56 -11.62
N GLY A 316 -6.32 -0.50 -12.92
CA GLY A 316 -6.16 0.75 -13.66
C GLY A 316 -7.39 1.66 -13.58
N ALA A 317 -8.60 1.09 -13.68
CA ALA A 317 -9.86 1.83 -13.49
C ALA A 317 -10.01 2.38 -12.06
N TYR A 318 -9.65 1.59 -11.04
CA TYR A 318 -9.66 2.04 -9.65
C TYR A 318 -8.64 3.17 -9.42
N ILE A 319 -7.42 3.02 -9.91
CA ILE A 319 -6.35 4.03 -9.77
C ILE A 319 -6.75 5.32 -10.50
N LYS A 320 -7.31 5.22 -11.71
CA LYS A 320 -7.92 6.37 -12.40
C LYS A 320 -8.96 7.07 -11.53
N ARG A 321 -9.84 6.32 -10.85
CA ARG A 321 -10.83 6.89 -9.93
C ARG A 321 -10.16 7.63 -8.78
N VAL A 322 -9.10 7.10 -8.18
CA VAL A 322 -8.31 7.78 -7.14
C VAL A 322 -7.72 9.08 -7.69
N LEU A 323 -7.05 9.04 -8.84
CA LEU A 323 -6.41 10.20 -9.47
C LEU A 323 -7.41 11.31 -9.83
N VAL A 324 -8.59 10.96 -10.34
CA VAL A 324 -9.65 11.95 -10.63
C VAL A 324 -10.11 12.63 -9.34
N ASN A 325 -10.32 11.89 -8.26
CA ASN A 325 -10.73 12.46 -6.98
C ASN A 325 -9.62 13.29 -6.33
N LEU A 326 -8.37 12.86 -6.46
CA LEU A 326 -7.20 13.64 -6.05
C LEU A 326 -7.14 14.96 -6.81
N GLY A 327 -7.30 14.93 -8.14
CA GLY A 327 -7.32 16.14 -8.98
C GLY A 327 -8.42 17.12 -8.58
N LEU A 328 -9.65 16.63 -8.37
CA LEU A 328 -10.77 17.46 -7.89
C LEU A 328 -10.48 18.07 -6.51
N ALA A 329 -9.90 17.30 -5.60
CA ALA A 329 -9.55 17.77 -4.27
C ALA A 329 -8.44 18.83 -4.31
N LEU A 330 -7.42 18.65 -5.16
CA LEU A 330 -6.37 19.65 -5.38
C LEU A 330 -6.92 20.96 -5.95
N VAL A 331 -7.82 20.88 -6.94
CA VAL A 331 -8.49 22.06 -7.50
C VAL A 331 -9.28 22.78 -6.40
N SER A 332 -10.14 22.06 -5.69
CA SER A 332 -10.96 22.61 -4.59
C SER A 332 -10.11 23.30 -3.52
N ARG A 333 -9.07 22.62 -3.01
CA ARG A 333 -8.18 23.16 -1.97
C ARG A 333 -7.43 24.40 -2.43
N SER A 334 -6.92 24.38 -3.66
CA SER A 334 -6.14 25.49 -4.18
C SER A 334 -6.94 26.81 -4.32
N GLU A 335 -8.29 26.75 -4.34
CA GLU A 335 -9.12 27.95 -4.31
C GLU A 335 -8.98 28.76 -3.02
N SER A 336 -8.51 28.14 -1.92
CA SER A 336 -8.24 28.82 -0.66
C SER A 336 -7.05 29.78 -0.71
N TYR A 337 -6.15 29.67 -1.71
CA TYR A 337 -5.10 30.66 -1.92
C TYR A 337 -5.71 31.95 -2.48
N SER A 338 -5.46 33.07 -1.81
CA SER A 338 -5.84 34.40 -2.30
C SER A 338 -4.99 34.85 -3.50
N ASP A 339 -3.73 34.44 -3.52
CA ASP A 339 -2.82 34.70 -4.64
C ASP A 339 -3.04 33.67 -5.75
N THR A 340 -3.50 34.14 -6.91
CA THR A 340 -3.76 33.32 -8.09
C THR A 340 -2.49 32.72 -8.69
N THR A 341 -1.34 33.39 -8.53
CA THR A 341 -0.05 32.86 -9.01
C THR A 341 0.39 31.69 -8.15
N LEU A 342 0.30 31.83 -6.83
CA LEU A 342 0.57 30.75 -5.87
C LEU A 342 -0.36 29.55 -6.09
N ARG A 343 -1.64 29.80 -6.37
CA ARG A 343 -2.61 28.75 -6.74
C ARG A 343 -2.14 27.94 -7.96
N SER A 344 -1.65 28.62 -9.01
CA SER A 344 -1.11 27.96 -10.19
C SER A 344 0.17 27.19 -9.89
N ILE A 345 1.08 27.72 -9.07
CA ILE A 345 2.28 27.01 -8.61
C ILE A 345 1.93 25.74 -7.84
N PHE A 346 1.00 25.82 -6.90
CA PHE A 346 0.54 24.66 -6.13
C PHE A 346 0.00 23.55 -7.04
N ARG A 347 -0.89 23.90 -7.97
CA ARG A 347 -1.42 22.93 -8.95
C ARG A 347 -0.31 22.36 -9.83
N LEU A 348 0.59 23.20 -10.31
CA LEU A 348 1.73 22.82 -11.15
C LEU A 348 2.63 21.79 -10.45
N ASN A 349 3.01 22.06 -9.21
CA ASN A 349 3.83 21.15 -8.40
C ASN A 349 3.16 19.79 -8.22
N ASN A 350 1.88 19.78 -7.85
CA ASN A 350 1.17 18.52 -7.61
C ASN A 350 0.93 17.73 -8.92
N TYR A 351 0.55 18.38 -10.02
CA TYR A 351 0.38 17.70 -11.31
C TYR A 351 1.69 17.15 -11.86
N HIS A 352 2.78 17.91 -11.74
CA HIS A 352 4.10 17.43 -12.14
C HIS A 352 4.56 16.23 -11.28
N TYR A 353 4.35 16.30 -9.96
CA TYR A 353 4.66 15.19 -9.07
C TYR A 353 3.84 13.93 -9.39
N ILE A 354 2.53 14.08 -9.64
CA ILE A 354 1.67 12.97 -10.08
C ILE A 354 2.21 12.37 -11.38
N LEU A 355 2.41 13.18 -12.42
CA LEU A 355 2.86 12.71 -13.72
C LEU A 355 4.20 11.97 -13.62
N LYS A 356 5.18 12.55 -12.91
CA LYS A 356 6.50 11.96 -12.74
C LYS A 356 6.45 10.63 -11.99
N THR A 357 5.59 10.53 -10.96
CA THR A 357 5.38 9.27 -10.23
C THR A 357 4.71 8.21 -11.11
N LEU A 358 3.71 8.60 -11.91
CA LEU A 358 3.07 7.71 -12.87
C LEU A 358 4.06 7.19 -13.92
N GLN A 359 4.92 8.06 -14.45
CA GLN A 359 5.94 7.72 -15.45
C GLN A 359 7.08 6.84 -14.89
N ASN A 360 7.42 7.01 -13.60
CA ASN A 360 8.48 6.26 -12.94
C ASN A 360 8.02 4.90 -12.38
N SER A 361 6.73 4.58 -12.50
CA SER A 361 6.12 3.34 -12.00
C SER A 361 5.30 2.64 -13.09
N GLU A 362 4.80 1.44 -12.80
CA GLU A 362 3.86 0.74 -13.70
C GLU A 362 2.44 1.36 -13.70
N LEU A 363 2.21 2.40 -12.90
CA LEU A 363 0.91 3.05 -12.77
C LEU A 363 0.43 3.65 -14.09
N LEU A 364 1.30 4.33 -14.84
CA LEU A 364 0.91 4.92 -16.12
C LEU A 364 0.45 3.86 -17.12
N ASN A 365 1.18 2.75 -17.22
CA ASN A 365 0.83 1.63 -18.10
C ASN A 365 -0.53 1.02 -17.74
N LEU A 366 -0.83 0.87 -16.43
CA LEU A 366 -2.13 0.37 -15.98
C LEU A 366 -3.27 1.34 -16.27
N VAL A 367 -3.11 2.62 -15.95
CA VAL A 367 -4.13 3.64 -16.20
C VAL A 367 -4.37 3.81 -17.70
N ALA A 368 -3.32 3.69 -18.53
CA ALA A 368 -3.43 3.78 -19.99
C ALA A 368 -4.31 2.69 -20.62
N LEU A 369 -4.55 1.55 -19.93
CA LEU A 369 -5.50 0.53 -20.38
C LEU A 369 -6.94 1.07 -20.44
N VAL A 370 -7.28 2.05 -19.59
CA VAL A 370 -8.63 2.62 -19.46
C VAL A 370 -8.70 4.10 -19.83
N GLU A 371 -7.57 4.79 -19.83
CA GLU A 371 -7.41 6.19 -20.21
C GLU A 371 -6.10 6.38 -20.99
N PRO A 372 -6.09 6.04 -22.30
CA PRO A 372 -4.87 6.06 -23.11
C PRO A 372 -4.21 7.45 -23.20
N GLN A 373 -4.97 8.52 -22.94
CA GLN A 373 -4.48 9.90 -23.01
C GLN A 373 -4.01 10.46 -21.66
N CYS A 374 -3.93 9.64 -20.60
CA CYS A 374 -3.59 10.09 -19.26
C CYS A 374 -2.29 10.93 -19.18
N ASP A 375 -1.21 10.47 -19.81
CA ASP A 375 0.07 11.20 -19.88
C ASP A 375 -0.09 12.58 -20.54
N LYS A 376 -0.80 12.62 -21.68
CA LYS A 376 -1.08 13.87 -22.39
C LYS A 376 -1.94 14.81 -21.56
N MET A 377 -2.98 14.30 -20.89
CA MET A 377 -3.88 15.11 -20.05
C MET A 377 -3.12 15.84 -18.94
N TYR A 378 -2.20 15.16 -18.25
CA TYR A 378 -1.38 15.80 -17.22
C TYR A 378 -0.39 16.80 -17.83
N ASN A 379 0.23 16.50 -18.96
CA ASN A 379 1.07 17.47 -19.67
C ASN A 379 0.30 18.74 -20.07
N ASP A 380 -0.92 18.60 -20.58
CA ASP A 380 -1.78 19.72 -20.95
C ASP A 380 -2.13 20.56 -19.70
N GLN A 381 -2.45 19.92 -18.57
CA GLN A 381 -2.69 20.61 -17.29
C GLN A 381 -1.45 21.34 -16.77
N ILE A 382 -0.27 20.74 -16.88
CA ILE A 382 1.02 21.35 -16.51
C ILE A 382 1.27 22.60 -17.37
N MET A 383 1.08 22.50 -18.69
CA MET A 383 1.21 23.64 -19.60
C MET A 383 0.23 24.76 -19.28
N GLU A 384 -1.02 24.42 -18.95
CA GLU A 384 -2.02 25.39 -18.52
C GLU A 384 -1.59 26.12 -17.25
N GLN A 385 -1.10 25.41 -16.23
CA GLN A 385 -0.63 26.06 -14.99
C GLN A 385 0.60 26.93 -15.23
N LYS A 386 1.53 26.52 -16.11
CA LYS A 386 2.65 27.39 -16.55
C LYS A 386 2.16 28.67 -17.22
N LYS A 387 1.15 28.56 -18.09
CA LYS A 387 0.53 29.72 -18.75
C LYS A 387 -0.11 30.67 -17.74
N LEU A 388 -0.87 30.16 -16.77
CA LEU A 388 -1.49 30.97 -15.72
C LEU A 388 -0.43 31.64 -14.83
N TYR A 389 0.61 30.90 -14.42
CA TYR A 389 1.76 31.43 -13.70
C TYR A 389 2.44 32.59 -14.43
N SER A 390 2.61 32.49 -15.75
CA SER A 390 3.25 33.54 -16.56
C SER A 390 2.52 34.90 -16.50
N GLN A 391 1.24 34.92 -16.13
CA GLN A 391 0.47 36.16 -15.97
C GLN A 391 0.95 37.00 -14.78
N SER A 392 1.70 36.42 -13.84
CA SER A 392 2.34 37.15 -12.74
C SER A 392 3.21 38.31 -13.26
N TRP A 393 3.83 38.13 -14.42
CA TRP A 393 4.67 39.15 -15.07
C TRP A 393 3.92 40.38 -15.59
N SER A 394 2.58 40.40 -15.57
CA SER A 394 1.78 41.49 -16.15
C SER A 394 2.16 42.88 -15.65
N LYS A 395 2.45 43.03 -14.35
CA LYS A 395 2.85 44.33 -13.76
C LYS A 395 4.22 44.80 -14.22
N VAL A 396 5.18 43.89 -14.37
CA VAL A 396 6.50 44.18 -14.94
C VAL A 396 6.36 44.56 -16.41
N LEU A 397 5.59 43.79 -17.18
CA LEU A 397 5.37 44.01 -18.61
C LEU A 397 4.68 45.34 -18.92
N HIS A 398 3.83 45.85 -18.01
CA HIS A 398 3.19 47.16 -18.16
C HIS A 398 4.21 48.27 -18.42
N TYR A 399 5.35 48.25 -17.72
CA TYR A 399 6.40 49.26 -17.89
C TYR A 399 7.29 49.04 -19.12
N LEU A 400 7.26 47.85 -19.72
CA LEU A 400 8.04 47.52 -20.91
C LEU A 400 7.29 47.80 -22.22
N ASN A 401 5.94 47.72 -22.21
CA ASN A 401 5.15 47.69 -23.46
C ASN A 401 4.23 48.91 -23.67
N HIS A 402 3.93 49.72 -22.65
CA HIS A 402 2.93 50.79 -22.78
C HIS A 402 3.54 52.13 -23.21
N GLU A 403 3.00 52.74 -24.27
CA GLU A 403 3.29 54.11 -24.76
C GLU A 403 4.78 54.48 -24.80
N ASP A 404 5.42 54.20 -25.93
CA ASP A 404 6.82 54.53 -26.14
C ASP A 404 7.01 55.92 -26.72
N VAL A 405 8.06 56.61 -26.24
CA VAL A 405 8.61 57.76 -26.95
C VAL A 405 9.00 57.31 -28.38
N PRO A 406 8.48 57.94 -29.44
CA PRO A 406 8.79 57.55 -30.81
C PRO A 406 10.30 57.57 -31.07
N LEU A 407 10.81 56.56 -31.79
CA LEU A 407 12.25 56.44 -32.09
C LEU A 407 12.79 57.69 -32.81
N SER A 408 11.98 58.34 -33.64
CA SER A 408 12.33 59.59 -34.33
C SER A 408 12.62 60.74 -33.35
N VAL A 409 11.89 60.83 -32.24
CA VAL A 409 12.09 61.84 -31.19
C VAL A 409 13.39 61.56 -30.41
N ILE A 410 13.67 60.29 -30.13
CA ILE A 410 14.88 59.85 -29.45
C ILE A 410 16.12 60.15 -30.30
N GLN A 411 16.11 59.76 -31.58
CA GLN A 411 17.22 59.97 -32.52
C GLN A 411 17.48 61.45 -32.82
N ALA A 412 16.43 62.28 -32.84
CA ALA A 412 16.57 63.73 -33.02
C ALA A 412 17.18 64.44 -31.79
N GLY A 413 17.34 63.75 -30.64
CA GLY A 413 17.88 64.31 -29.41
C GLY A 413 17.00 65.37 -28.73
N LYS A 414 15.78 65.61 -29.24
CA LYS A 414 14.85 66.66 -28.78
C LYS A 414 13.78 66.10 -27.85
N LEU A 415 14.20 65.45 -26.75
CA LEU A 415 13.25 64.98 -25.73
C LEU A 415 12.61 66.15 -24.99
N ARG A 416 11.27 66.19 -24.98
CA ARG A 416 10.52 67.12 -24.13
C ARG A 416 10.56 66.63 -22.69
N ASP A 417 10.32 67.52 -21.74
CA ASP A 417 10.35 67.15 -20.32
C ASP A 417 9.32 66.07 -19.97
N LYS A 418 8.17 66.04 -20.66
CA LYS A 418 7.19 64.95 -20.54
C LYS A 418 7.76 63.59 -20.96
N ASP A 419 8.50 63.55 -22.07
CA ASP A 419 9.10 62.31 -22.58
C ASP A 419 10.22 61.83 -21.64
N ARG A 420 11.01 62.76 -21.08
CA ARG A 420 12.02 62.46 -20.05
C ARG A 420 11.39 61.90 -18.78
N GLN A 421 10.29 62.49 -18.33
CA GLN A 421 9.57 62.04 -17.14
C GLN A 421 8.98 60.64 -17.36
N LEU A 422 8.40 60.38 -18.52
CA LEU A 422 7.89 59.06 -18.89
C LEU A 422 8.99 57.97 -18.81
N ILE A 423 10.18 58.23 -19.35
CA ILE A 423 11.30 57.28 -19.28
C ILE A 423 11.71 57.01 -17.82
N LYS A 424 11.77 58.05 -16.98
CA LYS A 424 12.06 57.91 -15.54
C LYS A 424 11.02 57.06 -14.83
N ASP A 425 9.74 57.28 -15.13
CA ASP A 425 8.62 56.56 -14.52
C ASP A 425 8.63 55.09 -14.94
N LYS A 426 8.95 54.79 -16.21
CA LYS A 426 9.10 53.41 -16.70
C LYS A 426 10.22 52.65 -15.99
N PHE A 427 11.43 53.22 -15.92
CA PHE A 427 12.54 52.59 -15.22
C PHE A 427 12.23 52.41 -13.72
N SER A 428 11.66 53.43 -13.07
CA SER A 428 11.33 53.36 -11.64
C SER A 428 10.25 52.30 -11.36
N GLY A 429 9.22 52.24 -12.20
CA GLY A 429 8.15 51.26 -12.12
C GLY A 429 8.64 49.85 -12.36
N PHE A 430 9.44 49.64 -13.42
CA PHE A 430 10.08 48.36 -13.69
C PHE A 430 10.92 47.88 -12.50
N ASN A 431 11.80 48.73 -11.95
CA ASN A 431 12.64 48.37 -10.82
C ASN A 431 11.80 47.92 -9.62
N LYS A 432 10.74 48.66 -9.30
CA LYS A 432 9.84 48.34 -8.19
C LYS A 432 9.13 47.01 -8.40
N GLU A 433 8.51 46.81 -9.56
CA GLU A 433 7.75 45.59 -9.83
C GLU A 433 8.66 44.36 -9.99
N MET A 434 9.89 44.52 -10.49
CA MET A 434 10.89 43.45 -10.52
C MET A 434 11.36 43.05 -9.12
N GLU A 435 11.66 44.03 -8.26
CA GLU A 435 12.04 43.77 -6.86
C GLU A 435 10.91 43.04 -6.11
N GLU A 436 9.66 43.47 -6.31
CA GLU A 436 8.49 42.80 -5.75
C GLU A 436 8.29 41.39 -6.32
N MET A 437 8.46 41.21 -7.64
CA MET A 437 8.41 39.90 -8.28
C MET A 437 9.42 38.95 -7.66
N CYS A 438 10.68 39.38 -7.51
CA CYS A 438 11.72 38.58 -6.86
C CYS A 438 11.35 38.20 -5.43
N ARG A 439 10.80 39.15 -4.65
CA ARG A 439 10.38 38.93 -3.27
C ARG A 439 9.30 37.86 -3.17
N VAL A 440 8.27 37.95 -4.02
CA VAL A 440 7.15 36.99 -4.05
C VAL A 440 7.62 35.62 -4.56
N GLN A 441 8.36 35.56 -5.65
CA GLN A 441 8.79 34.30 -6.28
C GLN A 441 9.78 33.51 -5.41
N ARG A 442 10.51 34.16 -4.51
CA ARG A 442 11.36 33.49 -3.50
C ARG A 442 10.57 32.88 -2.34
N SER A 443 9.31 33.29 -2.15
CA SER A 443 8.44 32.68 -1.14
C SER A 443 7.77 31.39 -1.63
N TYR A 444 7.82 31.14 -2.94
CA TYR A 444 7.29 29.92 -3.54
C TYR A 444 8.31 28.79 -3.51
N SER A 445 7.83 27.56 -3.39
CA SER A 445 8.65 26.35 -3.40
C SER A 445 8.34 25.50 -4.63
N ILE A 446 9.39 25.05 -5.33
CA ILE A 446 9.29 24.11 -6.46
C ILE A 446 10.23 22.95 -6.17
N PRO A 447 9.73 21.85 -5.56
CA PRO A 447 10.58 20.78 -5.05
C PRO A 447 11.25 19.97 -6.16
N ASP A 448 10.62 19.85 -7.33
CA ASP A 448 11.24 19.16 -8.47
C ASP A 448 12.28 20.05 -9.16
N ARG A 449 13.51 19.56 -9.24
CA ARG A 449 14.65 20.29 -9.79
C ARG A 449 14.52 20.57 -11.29
N GLU A 450 14.01 19.61 -12.07
CA GLU A 450 13.87 19.76 -13.52
C GLU A 450 12.79 20.79 -13.86
N LEU A 451 11.67 20.73 -13.14
CA LEU A 451 10.60 21.72 -13.23
C LEU A 451 11.09 23.11 -12.81
N CYS A 452 11.83 23.22 -11.70
CA CYS A 452 12.37 24.49 -11.21
C CYS A 452 13.31 25.13 -12.26
N VAL A 453 14.26 24.36 -12.79
CA VAL A 453 15.17 24.84 -13.86
C VAL A 453 14.40 25.21 -15.12
N SER A 454 13.42 24.40 -15.52
CA SER A 454 12.57 24.70 -16.68
C SER A 454 11.82 26.02 -16.48
N LEU A 455 11.23 26.27 -15.32
CA LEU A 455 10.49 27.51 -15.06
C LEU A 455 11.39 28.75 -15.03
N LYS A 456 12.59 28.64 -14.44
CA LYS A 456 13.59 29.73 -14.48
C LYS A 456 13.93 30.08 -15.92
N ARG A 457 14.21 29.07 -16.75
CA ARG A 457 14.46 29.26 -18.19
C ARG A 457 13.27 29.89 -18.91
N ASP A 458 12.06 29.33 -18.73
CA ASP A 458 10.84 29.82 -19.37
C ASP A 458 10.58 31.30 -18.99
N ASN A 459 10.86 31.69 -17.74
CA ASN A 459 10.79 33.08 -17.27
C ASN A 459 11.81 34.00 -17.96
N MET A 460 13.07 33.55 -18.07
CA MET A 460 14.12 34.30 -18.76
C MET A 460 13.79 34.53 -20.23
N GLU A 461 13.39 33.47 -20.94
CA GLU A 461 12.97 33.53 -22.34
C GLU A 461 11.76 34.47 -22.54
N TYR A 462 10.88 34.54 -21.54
CA TYR A 462 9.71 35.40 -21.60
C TYR A 462 10.02 36.88 -21.36
N ILE A 463 10.93 37.21 -20.43
CA ILE A 463 11.17 38.59 -19.96
C ILE A 463 12.40 39.25 -20.55
N LEU A 464 13.54 38.54 -20.64
CA LEU A 464 14.81 39.16 -21.01
C LEU A 464 14.77 39.81 -22.41
N PRO A 465 14.19 39.21 -23.47
CA PRO A 465 14.14 39.88 -24.77
C PRO A 465 13.39 41.21 -24.74
N LYS A 466 12.29 41.29 -23.99
CA LYS A 466 11.48 42.50 -23.86
C LYS A 466 12.22 43.57 -23.08
N TYR A 467 12.87 43.18 -21.99
CA TYR A 467 13.66 44.10 -21.19
C TYR A 467 14.90 44.60 -21.92
N GLN A 468 15.59 43.73 -22.68
CA GLN A 468 16.74 44.09 -23.51
C GLN A 468 16.38 45.20 -24.50
N ILE A 469 15.26 45.03 -25.24
CA ILE A 469 14.78 46.04 -26.19
C ILE A 469 14.50 47.37 -25.49
N PHE A 470 13.83 47.34 -24.33
CA PHE A 470 13.54 48.54 -23.54
C PHE A 470 14.84 49.21 -23.02
N TYR A 471 15.77 48.42 -22.51
CA TYR A 471 17.05 48.87 -21.97
C TYR A 471 17.89 49.56 -23.04
N ASP A 472 18.12 48.88 -24.17
CA ASP A 472 18.94 49.39 -25.27
C ASP A 472 18.37 50.66 -25.89
N LYS A 473 17.05 50.76 -25.93
CA LYS A 473 16.33 51.93 -26.46
C LYS A 473 16.54 53.19 -25.62
N TYR A 474 16.67 53.07 -24.30
CA TYR A 474 16.65 54.22 -23.39
C TYR A 474 17.94 54.45 -22.60
N VAL A 475 18.84 53.47 -22.47
CA VAL A 475 20.05 53.58 -21.64
C VAL A 475 21.00 54.69 -22.11
N SER A 476 21.14 54.88 -23.42
CA SER A 476 22.01 55.90 -24.03
C SER A 476 21.34 57.26 -24.20
N VAL A 477 20.07 57.39 -23.78
CA VAL A 477 19.28 58.60 -23.97
C VAL A 477 19.53 59.57 -22.81
N PRO A 478 19.83 60.86 -23.05
CA PRO A 478 20.07 61.84 -21.99
C PRO A 478 18.75 62.34 -21.36
N PHE A 479 17.99 61.45 -20.72
CA PHE A 479 16.71 61.77 -20.09
C PHE A 479 16.84 62.31 -18.65
N THR A 480 18.02 62.18 -18.04
CA THR A 480 18.31 62.62 -16.67
C THR A 480 19.81 62.91 -16.49
N LYS A 481 20.15 63.71 -15.47
CA LYS A 481 21.55 63.93 -15.06
C LYS A 481 22.10 62.79 -14.18
N ASN A 482 21.21 62.05 -13.52
CA ASN A 482 21.55 60.97 -12.59
C ASN A 482 20.99 59.64 -13.14
N ALA A 483 21.63 59.06 -14.16
CA ALA A 483 21.13 57.86 -14.85
C ALA A 483 21.10 56.63 -13.93
N GLU A 484 22.12 56.45 -13.10
CA GLU A 484 22.29 55.33 -12.16
C GLU A 484 21.13 55.19 -11.16
N LYS A 485 20.43 56.30 -10.84
CA LYS A 485 19.25 56.26 -9.97
C LYS A 485 18.08 55.50 -10.59
N TYR A 486 17.96 55.55 -11.92
CA TYR A 486 16.82 55.00 -12.67
C TYR A 486 17.19 53.69 -13.36
N VAL A 487 18.34 53.64 -14.05
CA VAL A 487 18.84 52.43 -14.70
C VAL A 487 19.63 51.60 -13.68
N LYS A 488 18.90 50.94 -12.76
CA LYS A 488 19.50 50.17 -11.66
C LYS A 488 20.04 48.80 -12.08
N TYR A 489 19.35 48.16 -13.02
CA TYR A 489 19.60 46.77 -13.41
C TYR A 489 19.96 46.72 -14.90
N SER A 490 21.01 45.99 -15.25
CA SER A 490 21.27 45.56 -16.61
C SER A 490 20.45 44.30 -16.94
N PRO A 491 20.33 43.92 -18.23
CA PRO A 491 19.73 42.64 -18.60
C PRO A 491 20.40 41.43 -17.93
N ALA A 492 21.72 41.48 -17.70
CA ALA A 492 22.45 40.44 -16.97
C ALA A 492 22.07 40.40 -15.47
N ASP A 493 21.84 41.57 -14.85
CA ASP A 493 21.37 41.64 -13.47
C ASP A 493 19.97 41.04 -13.33
N VAL A 494 19.06 41.35 -14.27
CA VAL A 494 17.72 40.77 -14.32
C VAL A 494 17.77 39.25 -14.47
N SER A 495 18.64 38.73 -15.33
CA SER A 495 18.88 37.28 -15.44
C SER A 495 19.30 36.69 -14.09
N THR A 496 20.27 37.31 -13.43
CA THR A 496 20.77 36.88 -12.11
C THR A 496 19.70 36.97 -11.02
N MET A 497 18.75 37.90 -11.13
CA MET A 497 17.61 37.98 -10.23
C MET A 497 16.63 36.83 -10.43
N ILE A 498 16.33 36.46 -11.68
CA ILE A 498 15.45 35.32 -12.04
C ILE A 498 16.09 34.00 -11.62
N ASP A 499 17.41 33.86 -11.73
CA ASP A 499 18.13 32.67 -11.26
C ASP A 499 17.89 32.38 -9.77
N LYS A 500 17.59 33.41 -8.98
CA LYS A 500 17.31 33.30 -7.54
C LYS A 500 15.83 33.05 -7.22
N PHE A 501 14.97 32.82 -8.22
CA PHE A 501 13.56 32.47 -7.97
C PHE A 501 13.48 31.08 -7.36
N PHE A 502 12.47 30.82 -6.52
CA PHE A 502 12.23 29.50 -5.90
C PHE A 502 13.37 28.95 -5.03
N ASP A 503 14.48 29.66 -4.91
CA ASP A 503 15.52 29.36 -3.96
C ASP A 503 14.98 29.79 -2.60
N VAL A 504 14.35 28.86 -1.88
CA VAL A 504 14.03 29.05 -0.47
C VAL A 504 15.35 29.44 0.18
N ALA A 505 15.42 30.66 0.72
CA ALA A 505 16.60 31.11 1.45
C ALA A 505 16.87 30.07 2.55
N ALA A 506 17.91 29.25 2.32
CA ALA A 506 18.33 28.19 3.21
C ALA A 506 18.70 28.74 4.59
#